data_AF-A0A2W1BAG5-F1
#
_entry.id   AF-A0A2W1BAG5-F1
#
_cell.length_a   1.000
_cell.length_b   1.000
_cell.length_c   1.000
_cell.angle_alpha   90.00
_cell.angle_beta   90.00
_cell.angle_gamma   90.00
#
_symmetry.space_group_name_H-M   'P 1'
#
loop_
_entity.id
_entity.type
_entity.pdbx_description
1 polymer ?
#
loop_
_entity_poly.entity_id
_entity_poly.type
_entity_poly.pdbx_seq_one_letter_code
_entity_poly.pdbx_strand_id
1 'polypeptide(L)'
;MIDKIRRFVEWRIVGIPDTRLPKTDKVDIKEAEKVLIDWPEETAKPSVGLTRDTNENPHWTKFRRFLKNNRFDFEIFDYHRSDWLETAKNYDLIIWSPNSGPAELDEMKRKIYILEKKLGKKCFPDYETLLLCDDKVMSTYFLKMNGLPVADTFISNDYYEIEQMKTKLTYPLVSKRFHGASSREVDLIKNLGQLSRFSRKVFSFYGKKCSNAYFRQKNYVYFQRFIEGEGMDLRVNIAGNVITGYFRKPKHNDFRASGSGLVIKEDLPDEAIEIALKTYSAIGKAMLGVDMMRDREGKYWIIEISPFIGVITPIQLKVNNVAGSYFLSEDGVLDFRAENYWPQELALRVFFEQTYLSSVEEWKKKHIDPALRRGSLTKRIGNS
;
A
#
# COMPACT_ATOMS: atom_id res chain seq x y z
N MET A 1 -15.05 -16.50 -44.35
CA MET A 1 -15.78 -17.12 -43.21
C MET A 1 -14.86 -17.98 -42.34
N ILE A 2 -13.99 -18.79 -42.94
CA ILE A 2 -12.97 -19.60 -42.27
C ILE A 2 -11.98 -18.78 -41.42
N ASP A 3 -11.50 -17.62 -41.89
CA ASP A 3 -10.57 -16.77 -41.12
C ASP A 3 -11.20 -16.11 -39.88
N LYS A 4 -12.50 -15.80 -39.93
CA LYS A 4 -13.23 -15.27 -38.75
C LYS A 4 -13.40 -16.36 -37.70
N ILE A 5 -13.73 -17.58 -38.11
CA ILE A 5 -13.87 -18.72 -37.21
C ILE A 5 -12.51 -19.11 -36.63
N ARG A 6 -11.45 -19.11 -37.44
CA ARG A 6 -10.07 -19.39 -37.01
C ARG A 6 -9.56 -18.35 -36.02
N ARG A 7 -9.74 -17.04 -36.29
CA ARG A 7 -9.45 -15.97 -35.31
C ARG A 7 -10.26 -16.12 -34.03
N PHE A 8 -11.54 -16.48 -34.13
CA PHE A 8 -12.41 -16.65 -32.97
C PHE A 8 -11.99 -17.85 -32.10
N VAL A 9 -11.55 -18.95 -32.73
CA VAL A 9 -11.03 -20.15 -32.06
C VAL A 9 -9.63 -19.89 -31.47
N GLU A 10 -8.74 -19.22 -32.19
CA GLU A 10 -7.43 -18.77 -31.68
C GLU A 10 -7.61 -17.82 -30.47
N TRP A 11 -8.54 -16.87 -30.53
CA TRP A 11 -8.84 -15.97 -29.40
C TRP A 11 -9.44 -16.68 -28.19
N ARG A 12 -10.24 -17.73 -28.41
CA ARG A 12 -10.84 -18.51 -27.31
C ARG A 12 -9.83 -19.44 -26.63
N ILE A 13 -8.82 -19.91 -27.37
CA ILE A 13 -7.80 -20.85 -26.88
C ILE A 13 -6.61 -20.10 -26.27
N VAL A 14 -6.20 -18.97 -26.84
CA VAL A 14 -5.00 -18.21 -26.42
C VAL A 14 -5.34 -17.02 -25.51
N GLY A 15 -6.58 -16.52 -25.56
CA GLY A 15 -6.99 -15.28 -24.91
C GLY A 15 -6.68 -14.04 -25.76
N ILE A 16 -7.34 -12.91 -25.45
CA ILE A 16 -6.99 -11.62 -26.03
C ILE A 16 -5.67 -11.15 -25.39
N PRO A 17 -4.68 -10.70 -26.17
CA PRO A 17 -3.46 -10.12 -25.61
C PRO A 17 -3.81 -9.03 -24.60
N ASP A 18 -3.17 -9.07 -23.44
CA ASP A 18 -3.25 -7.98 -22.48
C ASP A 18 -2.52 -6.76 -23.06
N THR A 19 -3.30 -5.82 -23.60
CA THR A 19 -2.78 -4.62 -24.27
C THR A 19 -2.32 -3.54 -23.30
N ARG A 20 -2.48 -3.76 -21.97
CA ARG A 20 -2.06 -2.85 -20.89
C ARG A 20 -2.34 -1.37 -21.16
N LEU A 21 -3.50 -1.07 -21.74
CA LEU A 21 -3.88 0.30 -22.07
C LEU A 21 -4.03 1.14 -20.80
N PRO A 22 -3.28 2.24 -20.64
CA PRO A 22 -3.38 3.08 -19.47
C PRO A 22 -4.78 3.64 -19.26
N LYS A 23 -5.24 3.62 -18.01
CA LYS A 23 -6.50 4.27 -17.63
C LYS A 23 -6.26 5.72 -17.23
N THR A 24 -7.29 6.55 -17.33
CA THR A 24 -7.26 7.95 -16.90
C THR A 24 -8.48 8.25 -16.04
N ASP A 25 -8.38 9.30 -15.23
CA ASP A 25 -9.46 9.82 -14.41
C ASP A 25 -9.36 11.34 -14.22
N LYS A 26 -10.42 11.92 -13.63
CA LYS A 26 -10.50 13.35 -13.35
C LYS A 26 -9.88 13.64 -11.99
N VAL A 27 -8.66 14.19 -12.03
CA VAL A 27 -7.89 14.55 -10.82
C VAL A 27 -8.01 16.02 -10.43
N ASP A 28 -8.33 16.88 -11.39
CA ASP A 28 -8.58 18.31 -11.19
C ASP A 28 -10.04 18.55 -10.81
N ILE A 29 -10.33 18.39 -9.52
CA ILE A 29 -11.65 18.56 -8.93
C ILE A 29 -11.58 19.56 -7.78
N LYS A 30 -12.70 20.21 -7.46
CA LYS A 30 -12.77 21.29 -6.46
C LYS A 30 -12.41 20.81 -5.05
N GLU A 31 -12.74 19.55 -4.76
CA GLU A 31 -12.51 18.91 -3.48
C GLU A 31 -11.04 18.49 -3.26
N ALA A 32 -10.16 18.62 -4.25
CA ALA A 32 -8.76 18.23 -4.14
C ALA A 32 -7.85 19.46 -4.16
N GLU A 33 -7.29 19.78 -3.00
CA GLU A 33 -6.25 20.82 -2.90
C GLU A 33 -5.01 20.46 -3.72
N LYS A 34 -4.24 21.49 -4.08
CA LYS A 34 -2.95 21.30 -4.77
C LYS A 34 -1.89 20.97 -3.73
N VAL A 35 -1.12 19.93 -3.98
CA VAL A 35 0.10 19.67 -3.20
C VAL A 35 1.25 20.43 -3.85
N LEU A 36 1.80 21.40 -3.14
CA LEU A 36 2.95 22.19 -3.58
C LEU A 36 4.20 21.81 -2.78
N ILE A 37 5.36 21.92 -3.41
CA ILE A 37 6.67 21.79 -2.78
C ILE A 37 7.39 23.13 -2.83
N ASP A 38 7.97 23.53 -1.70
CA ASP A 38 8.87 24.68 -1.64
C ASP A 38 10.24 24.23 -2.16
N TRP A 39 10.53 24.58 -3.41
CA TRP A 39 11.73 24.14 -4.12
C TRP A 39 12.72 25.30 -4.25
N PRO A 40 13.96 25.18 -3.71
CA PRO A 40 14.95 26.26 -3.77
C PRO A 40 15.26 26.67 -5.21
N GLU A 41 15.28 27.98 -5.49
CA GLU A 41 15.51 28.52 -6.85
C GLU A 41 16.85 28.06 -7.45
N GLU A 42 17.87 27.92 -6.61
CA GLU A 42 19.23 27.53 -7.00
C GLU A 42 19.36 26.04 -7.37
N THR A 43 18.36 25.22 -7.02
CA THR A 43 18.43 23.76 -7.14
C THR A 43 17.76 23.32 -8.43
N ALA A 44 18.53 22.70 -9.33
CA ALA A 44 17.98 22.14 -10.56
C ALA A 44 16.97 21.03 -10.27
N LYS A 45 15.81 21.08 -10.93
CA LYS A 45 14.80 20.02 -10.85
C LYS A 45 15.25 18.81 -11.69
N PRO A 46 15.04 17.57 -11.21
CA PRO A 46 15.36 16.38 -11.98
C PRO A 46 14.44 16.26 -13.20
N SER A 47 14.99 15.76 -14.30
CA SER A 47 14.19 15.24 -15.41
C SER A 47 13.47 13.94 -14.99
N VAL A 48 12.17 13.85 -15.26
CA VAL A 48 11.35 12.74 -14.75
C VAL A 48 10.81 11.83 -15.86
N GLY A 49 11.09 10.54 -15.75
CA GLY A 49 10.39 9.49 -16.49
C GLY A 49 9.16 9.01 -15.72
N LEU A 50 7.96 9.36 -16.17
CA LEU A 50 6.70 8.96 -15.53
C LEU A 50 6.12 7.71 -16.18
N THR A 51 5.98 6.60 -15.43
CA THR A 51 5.29 5.41 -15.92
C THR A 51 3.78 5.52 -15.74
N ARG A 52 3.05 4.78 -16.58
CA ARG A 52 1.58 4.72 -16.54
C ARG A 52 1.11 3.35 -16.08
N ASP A 53 0.00 3.36 -15.34
CA ASP A 53 -0.62 2.17 -14.80
C ASP A 53 -2.00 1.91 -15.42
N THR A 54 -2.55 0.72 -15.16
CA THR A 54 -3.82 0.25 -15.74
C THR A 54 -4.90 0.10 -14.68
N ASN A 55 -4.64 0.55 -13.45
CA ASN A 55 -5.58 0.47 -12.34
C ASN A 55 -6.85 1.26 -12.66
N GLU A 56 -7.99 0.79 -12.15
CA GLU A 56 -9.26 1.51 -12.27
C GLU A 56 -9.19 2.93 -11.70
N ASN A 57 -8.45 3.10 -10.60
CA ASN A 57 -8.10 4.39 -10.02
C ASN A 57 -6.59 4.60 -10.19
N PRO A 58 -6.14 5.18 -11.32
CA PRO A 58 -4.73 5.24 -11.65
C PRO A 58 -3.96 6.15 -10.68
N HIS A 59 -2.72 5.79 -10.38
CA HIS A 59 -1.79 6.63 -9.62
C HIS A 59 -1.12 7.66 -10.52
N TRP A 60 -0.78 7.27 -11.75
CA TRP A 60 0.01 8.11 -12.65
C TRP A 60 -0.64 9.46 -12.99
N THR A 61 -1.98 9.55 -12.99
CA THR A 61 -2.70 10.80 -13.26
C THR A 61 -2.53 11.82 -12.12
N LYS A 62 -2.47 11.36 -10.87
CA LYS A 62 -2.20 12.20 -9.70
C LYS A 62 -0.73 12.60 -9.65
N PHE A 63 0.18 11.66 -9.94
CA PHE A 63 1.61 11.98 -10.08
C PHE A 63 1.85 13.04 -11.16
N ARG A 64 1.21 12.90 -12.33
CA ARG A 64 1.22 13.92 -13.38
C ARG A 64 0.70 15.27 -12.91
N ARG A 65 -0.40 15.30 -12.14
CA ARG A 65 -0.98 16.53 -11.60
C ARG A 65 0.02 17.23 -10.66
N PHE A 66 0.65 16.47 -9.76
CA PHE A 66 1.70 16.98 -8.87
C PHE A 66 2.88 17.59 -9.65
N LEU A 67 3.43 16.86 -10.63
CA LEU A 67 4.57 17.32 -11.43
C LEU A 67 4.23 18.61 -12.20
N LYS A 68 3.03 18.69 -12.80
CA LYS A 68 2.55 19.89 -13.51
C LYS A 68 2.40 21.09 -12.57
N ASN A 69 1.72 20.92 -11.44
CA ASN A 69 1.47 22.00 -10.48
C ASN A 69 2.78 22.56 -9.89
N ASN A 70 3.81 21.72 -9.78
CA ASN A 70 5.13 22.10 -9.27
C ASN A 70 6.16 22.37 -10.36
N ARG A 71 5.77 22.40 -11.65
CA ARG A 71 6.65 22.73 -12.78
C ARG A 71 7.92 21.85 -12.82
N PHE A 72 7.76 20.53 -12.72
CA PHE A 72 8.80 19.56 -13.04
C PHE A 72 8.67 19.13 -14.50
N ASP A 73 9.80 19.03 -15.20
CA ASP A 73 9.83 18.46 -16.55
C ASP A 73 9.69 16.94 -16.48
N PHE A 74 8.76 16.41 -17.27
CA PHE A 74 8.53 14.96 -17.31
C PHE A 74 8.07 14.49 -18.67
N GLU A 75 8.43 13.25 -18.99
CA GLU A 75 7.95 12.52 -20.14
C GLU A 75 7.38 11.18 -19.73
N ILE A 76 6.63 10.54 -20.63
CA ILE A 76 6.12 9.20 -20.38
C ILE A 76 7.23 8.19 -20.63
N PHE A 77 7.59 7.45 -19.58
CA PHE A 77 8.56 6.37 -19.65
C PHE A 77 7.84 5.02 -19.83
N ASP A 78 7.94 4.44 -21.03
CA ASP A 78 7.40 3.12 -21.34
C ASP A 78 8.41 2.02 -21.00
N TYR A 79 8.29 1.52 -19.79
CA TYR A 79 9.23 0.56 -19.26
C TYR A 79 9.05 -0.85 -19.85
N HIS A 80 7.96 -1.17 -20.56
CA HIS A 80 7.74 -2.52 -21.11
C HIS A 80 8.49 -2.79 -22.41
N ARG A 81 9.00 -1.75 -23.07
CA ARG A 81 9.69 -1.87 -24.35
C ARG A 81 11.08 -2.51 -24.20
N SER A 82 11.61 -3.01 -25.30
CA SER A 82 12.95 -3.61 -25.34
C SER A 82 14.08 -2.59 -25.09
N ASP A 83 13.84 -1.32 -25.41
CA ASP A 83 14.76 -0.18 -25.29
C ASP A 83 14.59 0.60 -23.97
N TRP A 84 13.91 0.01 -22.98
CA TRP A 84 13.62 0.67 -21.70
C TRP A 84 14.88 1.11 -20.96
N LEU A 85 15.96 0.33 -21.04
CA LEU A 85 17.19 0.58 -20.29
C LEU A 85 17.97 1.77 -20.87
N GLU A 86 17.98 1.87 -22.19
CA GLU A 86 18.58 2.95 -22.96
C GLU A 86 17.80 4.23 -22.74
N THR A 87 16.47 4.16 -22.85
CA THR A 87 15.57 5.30 -22.63
C THR A 87 15.65 5.80 -21.19
N ALA A 88 15.79 4.90 -20.21
CA ALA A 88 15.94 5.27 -18.80
C ALA A 88 17.16 6.18 -18.52
N LYS A 89 18.18 6.17 -19.40
CA LYS A 89 19.36 7.03 -19.25
C LYS A 89 19.01 8.52 -19.33
N ASN A 90 17.96 8.87 -20.06
CA ASN A 90 17.52 10.26 -20.29
C ASN A 90 16.85 10.92 -19.08
N TYR A 91 16.56 10.15 -18.01
CA TYR A 91 15.86 10.66 -16.84
C TYR A 91 16.73 10.55 -15.58
N ASP A 92 16.73 11.58 -14.74
CA ASP A 92 17.38 11.58 -13.43
C ASP A 92 16.58 10.77 -12.41
N LEU A 93 15.25 10.82 -12.54
CA LEU A 93 14.27 10.16 -11.68
C LEU A 93 13.26 9.39 -12.52
N ILE A 94 12.93 8.17 -12.10
CA ILE A 94 11.80 7.43 -12.67
C ILE A 94 10.70 7.25 -11.61
N ILE A 95 9.52 7.77 -11.91
CA ILE A 95 8.32 7.64 -11.07
C ILE A 95 7.47 6.51 -11.64
N TRP A 96 7.39 5.43 -10.87
CA TRP A 96 6.65 4.24 -11.17
C TRP A 96 5.25 4.29 -10.57
N SER A 97 4.29 3.82 -11.36
CA SER A 97 2.91 3.65 -10.96
C SER A 97 2.61 2.15 -10.82
N PRO A 98 2.86 1.54 -9.64
CA PRO A 98 2.70 0.09 -9.48
C PRO A 98 1.24 -0.35 -9.64
N ASN A 99 1.01 -1.37 -10.46
CA ASN A 99 -0.22 -2.15 -10.44
C ASN A 99 -0.13 -3.30 -9.43
N SER A 100 -1.27 -3.71 -8.88
CA SER A 100 -1.35 -4.89 -8.04
C SER A 100 -1.36 -6.16 -8.90
N GLY A 101 -0.20 -6.77 -9.12
CA GLY A 101 -0.08 -8.03 -9.85
C GLY A 101 1.30 -8.67 -9.70
N PRO A 102 1.41 -10.01 -9.52
CA PRO A 102 2.69 -10.66 -9.27
C PRO A 102 3.70 -10.48 -10.41
N ALA A 103 3.24 -10.61 -11.65
CA ALA A 103 4.12 -10.54 -12.82
C ALA A 103 4.67 -9.13 -13.05
N GLU A 104 3.83 -8.11 -12.89
CA GLU A 104 4.24 -6.72 -13.08
C GLU A 104 5.11 -6.24 -11.92
N LEU A 105 4.76 -6.57 -10.67
CA LEU A 105 5.63 -6.25 -9.53
C LEU A 105 6.99 -6.94 -9.64
N ASP A 106 7.07 -8.17 -10.15
CA ASP A 106 8.34 -8.84 -10.41
C ASP A 106 9.18 -8.11 -11.48
N GLU A 107 8.56 -7.71 -12.60
CA GLU A 107 9.21 -6.90 -13.63
C GLU A 107 9.74 -5.58 -13.05
N MET A 108 8.92 -4.86 -12.30
CA MET A 108 9.29 -3.62 -11.63
C MET A 108 10.44 -3.84 -10.64
N LYS A 109 10.38 -4.89 -9.80
CA LYS A 109 11.44 -5.21 -8.83
C LYS A 109 12.79 -5.41 -9.50
N ARG A 110 12.82 -6.16 -10.61
CA ARG A 110 14.05 -6.38 -11.39
C ARG A 110 14.59 -5.09 -12.01
N LYS A 111 13.71 -4.29 -12.62
CA LYS A 111 14.12 -3.05 -13.31
C LYS A 111 14.56 -1.95 -12.34
N ILE A 112 13.81 -1.74 -11.26
CA ILE A 112 14.18 -0.78 -10.21
C ILE A 112 15.48 -1.21 -9.52
N TYR A 113 15.69 -2.51 -9.28
CA TYR A 113 16.98 -3.00 -8.79
C TYR A 113 18.15 -2.60 -9.71
N ILE A 114 18.00 -2.77 -11.03
CA ILE A 114 19.04 -2.36 -12.00
C ILE A 114 19.25 -0.84 -11.94
N LEU A 115 18.17 -0.06 -11.98
CA LEU A 115 18.25 1.40 -12.00
C LEU A 115 18.92 1.95 -10.74
N GLU A 116 18.50 1.51 -9.56
CA GLU A 116 19.04 2.03 -8.31
C GLU A 116 20.39 1.41 -7.96
N LYS A 117 20.49 0.07 -7.96
CA LYS A 117 21.66 -0.64 -7.43
C LYS A 117 22.79 -0.80 -8.44
N LYS A 118 22.54 -0.62 -9.74
CA LYS A 118 23.57 -0.74 -10.79
C LYS A 118 23.84 0.58 -11.52
N LEU A 119 22.83 1.43 -11.71
CA LEU A 119 22.97 2.69 -12.45
C LEU A 119 22.93 3.95 -11.56
N GLY A 120 22.69 3.82 -10.26
CA GLY A 120 22.64 4.95 -9.33
C GLY A 120 21.51 5.94 -9.59
N LYS A 121 20.47 5.53 -10.34
CA LYS A 121 19.29 6.36 -10.60
C LYS A 121 18.35 6.35 -9.40
N LYS A 122 17.59 7.43 -9.24
CA LYS A 122 16.53 7.52 -8.22
C LYS A 122 15.23 6.94 -8.77
N CYS A 123 14.51 6.20 -7.94
CA CYS A 123 13.20 5.64 -8.29
C CYS A 123 12.16 5.97 -7.21
N PHE A 124 10.92 6.18 -7.63
CA PHE A 124 9.75 6.20 -6.74
C PHE A 124 8.75 5.12 -7.18
N PRO A 125 8.35 4.16 -6.33
CA PRO A 125 9.00 3.85 -5.06
C PRO A 125 10.44 3.39 -5.30
N ASP A 126 11.26 3.48 -4.26
CA ASP A 126 12.54 2.80 -4.25
C ASP A 126 12.39 1.28 -4.07
N TYR A 127 13.48 0.56 -4.28
CA TYR A 127 13.53 -0.89 -4.25
C TYR A 127 13.06 -1.47 -2.91
N GLU A 128 13.46 -0.87 -1.79
CA GLU A 128 13.10 -1.34 -0.45
C GLU A 128 11.61 -1.20 -0.18
N THR A 129 11.03 -0.06 -0.56
CA THR A 129 9.59 0.18 -0.49
C THR A 129 8.85 -0.84 -1.36
N LEU A 130 9.38 -1.14 -2.55
CA LEU A 130 8.80 -2.12 -3.46
C LEU A 130 8.84 -3.56 -2.94
N LEU A 131 9.81 -3.92 -2.08
CA LEU A 131 9.82 -5.23 -1.41
C LEU A 131 8.61 -5.42 -0.48
N LEU A 132 8.10 -4.33 0.10
CA LEU A 132 6.91 -4.34 0.95
C LEU A 132 5.59 -4.31 0.16
N CYS A 133 5.64 -3.92 -1.12
CA CYS A 133 4.46 -3.85 -1.98
C CYS A 133 3.86 -5.23 -2.22
N ASP A 134 2.62 -5.40 -1.73
CA ASP A 134 1.79 -6.59 -1.90
C ASP A 134 2.52 -7.89 -1.49
N ASP A 135 3.27 -7.80 -0.39
CA ASP A 135 3.93 -8.91 0.29
C ASP A 135 3.66 -8.86 1.80
N LYS A 136 2.61 -9.56 2.23
CA LYS A 136 2.18 -9.65 3.63
C LYS A 136 3.18 -10.42 4.50
N VAL A 137 3.97 -11.32 3.92
CA VAL A 137 4.98 -12.09 4.66
C VAL A 137 6.15 -11.17 5.02
N MET A 138 6.72 -10.50 4.02
CA MET A 138 7.81 -9.53 4.21
C MET A 138 7.38 -8.42 5.18
N SER A 139 6.19 -7.86 4.96
CA SER A 139 5.61 -6.84 5.84
C SER A 139 5.48 -7.31 7.28
N THR A 140 5.00 -8.54 7.52
CA THR A 140 4.83 -9.07 8.87
C THR A 140 6.16 -9.26 9.59
N TYR A 141 7.20 -9.75 8.89
CA TYR A 141 8.54 -9.85 9.48
C TYR A 141 9.09 -8.48 9.86
N PHE A 142 8.93 -7.48 8.98
CA PHE A 142 9.38 -6.12 9.26
C PHE A 142 8.67 -5.52 10.48
N LEU A 143 7.36 -5.70 10.59
CA LEU A 143 6.58 -5.24 11.75
C LEU A 143 7.07 -5.91 13.05
N LYS A 144 7.29 -7.22 13.04
CA LYS A 144 7.79 -7.97 14.21
C LYS A 144 9.19 -7.54 14.62
N MET A 145 10.10 -7.35 13.67
CA MET A 145 11.48 -6.92 13.94
C MET A 145 11.54 -5.54 14.63
N ASN A 146 10.52 -4.70 14.41
CA ASN A 146 10.42 -3.38 15.02
C ASN A 146 9.54 -3.35 16.28
N GLY A 147 9.11 -4.51 16.80
CA GLY A 147 8.30 -4.58 18.02
C GLY A 147 6.91 -3.94 17.90
N LEU A 148 6.38 -3.83 16.68
CA LEU A 148 5.07 -3.22 16.42
C LEU A 148 3.95 -4.21 16.76
N PRO A 149 2.75 -3.74 17.17
CA PRO A 149 1.63 -4.59 17.62
C PRO A 149 0.93 -5.25 16.43
N VAL A 150 1.64 -6.13 15.72
CA VAL A 150 1.07 -6.93 14.63
C VAL A 150 0.33 -8.12 15.20
N ALA A 151 -0.82 -8.45 14.61
CA ALA A 151 -1.59 -9.62 14.98
C ALA A 151 -0.73 -10.88 14.93
N ASP A 152 -0.80 -11.71 15.97
CA ASP A 152 0.02 -12.93 16.09
C ASP A 152 -0.11 -13.76 14.83
N THR A 153 1.02 -14.03 14.17
CA THR A 153 1.03 -14.67 12.85
C THR A 153 2.09 -15.75 12.81
N PHE A 154 1.67 -16.98 12.53
CA PHE A 154 2.55 -18.11 12.25
C PHE A 154 2.79 -18.20 10.74
N ILE A 155 4.05 -18.10 10.33
CA ILE A 155 4.48 -18.19 8.93
C ILE A 155 5.50 -19.32 8.87
N SER A 156 5.31 -20.25 7.94
CA SER A 156 6.25 -21.35 7.75
C SER A 156 6.29 -21.81 6.30
N ASN A 157 7.50 -22.18 5.87
CA ASN A 157 7.79 -22.83 4.60
C ASN A 157 8.07 -24.34 4.79
N ASP A 158 7.91 -24.87 6.01
CA ASP A 158 8.17 -26.26 6.36
C ASP A 158 6.84 -26.98 6.68
N TYR A 159 6.49 -27.96 5.85
CA TYR A 159 5.29 -28.76 6.05
C TYR A 159 5.29 -29.53 7.38
N TYR A 160 6.42 -30.05 7.81
CA TYR A 160 6.51 -30.86 9.03
C TYR A 160 6.42 -30.00 10.28
N GLU A 161 7.02 -28.81 10.27
CA GLU A 161 6.82 -27.82 11.34
C GLU A 161 5.34 -27.49 11.50
N ILE A 162 4.63 -27.25 10.39
CA ILE A 162 3.20 -26.95 10.42
C ILE A 162 2.41 -28.08 11.08
N GLU A 163 2.71 -29.34 10.74
CA GLU A 163 2.06 -30.51 11.31
C GLU A 163 2.40 -30.74 12.79
N GLN A 164 3.58 -30.33 13.26
CA GLN A 164 3.96 -30.35 14.67
C GLN A 164 3.30 -29.23 15.47
N MET A 165 3.17 -28.04 14.87
CA MET A 165 2.66 -26.84 15.54
C MET A 165 1.13 -26.76 15.56
N LYS A 166 0.42 -27.46 14.67
CA LYS A 166 -1.04 -27.33 14.52
C LYS A 166 -1.83 -27.46 15.83
N THR A 167 -1.43 -28.36 16.75
CA THR A 167 -2.11 -28.56 18.05
C THR A 167 -1.84 -27.45 19.08
N LYS A 168 -0.83 -26.62 18.84
CA LYS A 168 -0.45 -25.48 19.68
C LYS A 168 -1.05 -24.15 19.20
N LEU A 169 -1.65 -24.12 18.01
CA LEU A 169 -2.26 -22.91 17.45
C LEU A 169 -3.69 -22.72 17.99
N THR A 170 -4.06 -21.46 18.23
CA THR A 170 -5.42 -21.07 18.63
C THR A 170 -6.30 -20.83 17.41
N TYR A 171 -7.47 -21.48 17.37
CA TYR A 171 -8.42 -21.37 16.27
C TYR A 171 -9.61 -20.48 16.64
N PRO A 172 -10.23 -19.79 15.65
CA PRO A 172 -9.93 -19.84 14.22
C PRO A 172 -8.68 -19.02 13.81
N LEU A 173 -8.07 -19.41 12.69
CA LEU A 173 -6.93 -18.73 12.07
C LEU A 173 -7.35 -18.11 10.73
N VAL A 174 -6.84 -16.93 10.44
CA VAL A 174 -6.97 -16.26 9.15
C VAL A 174 -5.77 -16.64 8.29
N SER A 175 -6.00 -17.48 7.29
CA SER A 175 -5.01 -17.77 6.26
C SER A 175 -5.03 -16.68 5.20
N LYS A 176 -3.87 -16.11 4.89
CA LYS A 176 -3.72 -15.12 3.82
C LYS A 176 -2.70 -15.59 2.80
N ARG A 177 -2.93 -15.31 1.53
CA ARG A 177 -1.89 -15.37 0.52
C ARG A 177 -0.94 -14.18 0.72
N PHE A 178 0.38 -14.33 0.53
CA PHE A 178 1.30 -13.21 0.73
C PHE A 178 1.03 -12.04 -0.23
N HIS A 179 0.62 -12.36 -1.45
CA HIS A 179 0.26 -11.40 -2.49
C HIS A 179 -1.25 -11.37 -2.74
N GLY A 180 -1.78 -10.19 -2.99
CA GLY A 180 -3.16 -9.93 -3.39
C GLY A 180 -3.83 -8.84 -2.56
N ALA A 181 -4.77 -8.15 -3.20
CA ALA A 181 -5.58 -7.10 -2.60
C ALA A 181 -7.08 -7.48 -2.52
N SER A 182 -7.83 -6.70 -1.73
CA SER A 182 -9.30 -6.77 -1.59
C SER A 182 -9.82 -8.09 -1.01
N SER A 183 -9.10 -8.64 -0.02
CA SER A 183 -9.48 -9.88 0.68
C SER A 183 -9.61 -11.13 -0.22
N ARG A 184 -9.13 -11.05 -1.47
CA ARG A 184 -9.02 -12.22 -2.36
C ARG A 184 -8.03 -13.19 -1.73
N GLU A 185 -8.40 -14.48 -1.67
CA GLU A 185 -7.57 -15.54 -1.09
C GLU A 185 -7.29 -15.40 0.43
N VAL A 186 -8.28 -14.87 1.17
CA VAL A 186 -8.33 -14.93 2.64
C VAL A 186 -9.29 -16.03 3.06
N ASP A 187 -8.78 -17.05 3.75
CA ASP A 187 -9.53 -18.24 4.18
C ASP A 187 -9.58 -18.29 5.72
N LEU A 188 -10.75 -18.59 6.30
CA LEU A 188 -10.87 -18.82 7.75
C LEU A 188 -10.72 -20.31 8.05
N ILE A 189 -9.64 -20.67 8.73
CA ILE A 189 -9.33 -22.04 9.16
C ILE A 189 -9.85 -22.23 10.57
N LYS A 190 -10.93 -23.00 10.73
CA LYS A 190 -11.68 -23.13 11.99
C LYS A 190 -11.15 -24.21 12.92
N ASN A 191 -10.35 -25.16 12.43
CA ASN A 191 -9.85 -26.28 13.22
C ASN A 191 -8.64 -26.96 12.56
N LEU A 192 -8.04 -27.89 13.32
CA LEU A 192 -6.92 -28.74 12.93
C LEU A 192 -7.12 -29.48 11.60
N GLY A 193 -8.29 -30.08 11.39
CA GLY A 193 -8.59 -30.84 10.18
C GLY A 193 -8.61 -29.96 8.92
N GLN A 194 -9.16 -28.75 9.04
CA GLN A 194 -9.11 -27.75 7.97
C GLN A 194 -7.67 -27.28 7.71
N LEU A 195 -6.88 -27.05 8.76
CA LEU A 195 -5.47 -26.67 8.64
C LEU A 195 -4.68 -27.74 7.87
N SER A 196 -4.71 -29.00 8.30
CA SER A 196 -3.94 -30.06 7.63
C SER A 196 -4.39 -30.29 6.18
N ARG A 197 -5.68 -30.07 5.84
CA ARG A 197 -6.14 -30.12 4.44
C ARG A 197 -5.60 -28.94 3.64
N PHE A 198 -5.61 -27.74 4.22
CA PHE A 198 -5.06 -26.54 3.60
C PHE A 198 -3.55 -26.69 3.34
N SER A 199 -2.78 -27.09 4.36
CA SER A 199 -1.33 -27.30 4.26
C SER A 199 -0.98 -28.32 3.19
N ARG A 200 -1.60 -29.51 3.17
CA ARG A 200 -1.37 -30.51 2.11
C ARG A 200 -1.64 -29.96 0.71
N LYS A 201 -2.66 -29.11 0.55
CA LYS A 201 -2.98 -28.49 -0.75
C LYS A 201 -1.90 -27.50 -1.17
N VAL A 202 -1.44 -26.65 -0.26
CA VAL A 202 -0.40 -25.65 -0.54
C VAL A 202 0.98 -26.28 -0.80
N PHE A 203 1.30 -27.36 -0.12
CA PHE A 203 2.56 -28.11 -0.31
C PHE A 203 2.47 -29.24 -1.34
N SER A 204 1.32 -29.39 -2.01
CA SER A 204 1.19 -30.32 -3.14
C SER A 204 2.03 -29.85 -4.33
N PHE A 205 2.30 -30.77 -5.26
CA PHE A 205 3.05 -30.49 -6.49
C PHE A 205 2.57 -29.21 -7.23
N TYR A 206 1.25 -29.00 -7.29
CA TYR A 206 0.66 -27.84 -7.95
C TYR A 206 0.43 -26.63 -7.02
N GLY A 207 0.40 -26.79 -5.71
CA GLY A 207 -0.05 -25.76 -4.76
C GLY A 207 -1.55 -25.43 -4.83
N LYS A 208 -2.03 -24.53 -3.97
CA LYS A 208 -3.45 -24.10 -3.92
C LYS A 208 -3.79 -23.17 -5.08
N LYS A 209 -4.88 -23.47 -5.80
CA LYS A 209 -5.48 -22.59 -6.83
C LYS A 209 -5.79 -21.22 -6.20
N CYS A 210 -5.48 -20.15 -6.92
CA CYS A 210 -5.79 -18.77 -6.57
C CYS A 210 -6.43 -18.05 -7.77
N SER A 211 -6.93 -16.83 -7.56
CA SER A 211 -7.47 -15.96 -8.62
C SER A 211 -6.57 -15.82 -9.86
N ASN A 212 -5.25 -15.83 -9.68
CA ASN A 212 -4.29 -15.72 -10.77
C ASN A 212 -3.79 -17.11 -11.12
N ALA A 213 -4.21 -17.68 -12.24
CA ALA A 213 -3.89 -19.07 -12.58
C ALA A 213 -2.37 -19.35 -12.65
N TYR A 214 -1.58 -18.37 -13.11
CA TYR A 214 -0.13 -18.44 -13.25
C TYR A 214 0.64 -18.26 -11.93
N PHE A 215 -0.03 -17.83 -10.86
CA PHE A 215 0.60 -17.61 -9.56
C PHE A 215 -0.27 -18.28 -8.50
N ARG A 216 0.19 -19.40 -7.96
CA ARG A 216 -0.54 -20.19 -6.96
C ARG A 216 0.09 -20.01 -5.59
N GLN A 217 -0.68 -20.23 -4.53
CA GLN A 217 -0.08 -20.32 -3.20
C GLN A 217 0.60 -21.69 -3.07
N LYS A 218 1.93 -21.69 -3.00
CA LYS A 218 2.75 -22.92 -3.03
C LYS A 218 3.88 -22.83 -2.01
N ASN A 219 4.07 -23.89 -1.22
CA ASN A 219 5.19 -24.08 -0.30
C ASN A 219 5.35 -23.02 0.81
N TYR A 220 4.25 -22.41 1.26
CA TYR A 220 4.23 -21.56 2.46
C TYR A 220 2.83 -21.45 3.06
N VAL A 221 2.75 -21.30 4.38
CA VAL A 221 1.53 -20.85 5.06
C VAL A 221 1.74 -19.51 5.72
N TYR A 222 0.65 -18.77 5.87
CA TYR A 222 0.55 -17.56 6.66
C TYR A 222 -0.75 -17.70 7.44
N PHE A 223 -0.66 -17.95 8.74
CA PHE A 223 -1.80 -18.12 9.64
C PHE A 223 -1.77 -17.05 10.72
N GLN A 224 -2.61 -16.04 10.55
CA GLN A 224 -2.78 -14.95 11.51
C GLN A 224 -3.91 -15.28 12.50
N ARG A 225 -3.75 -14.93 13.76
CA ARG A 225 -4.79 -15.02 14.79
C ARG A 225 -6.03 -14.26 14.31
N PHE A 226 -7.19 -14.88 14.45
CA PHE A 226 -8.45 -14.17 14.24
C PHE A 226 -8.69 -13.17 15.37
N ILE A 227 -8.84 -11.90 15.02
CA ILE A 227 -9.10 -10.83 16.00
C ILE A 227 -10.60 -10.75 16.22
N GLU A 228 -11.02 -11.17 17.41
CA GLU A 228 -12.40 -11.03 17.85
C GLU A 228 -12.62 -9.61 18.40
N GLY A 229 -13.68 -8.95 17.97
CA GLY A 229 -13.99 -7.57 18.35
C GLY A 229 -15.20 -7.05 17.57
N GLU A 230 -15.17 -5.78 17.18
CA GLU A 230 -16.27 -5.11 16.45
C GLU A 230 -16.40 -5.57 14.99
N GLY A 231 -15.43 -6.35 14.48
CA GLY A 231 -15.41 -6.84 13.10
C GLY A 231 -15.14 -5.75 12.06
N MET A 232 -14.87 -4.52 12.48
CA MET A 232 -14.45 -3.42 11.62
C MET A 232 -12.94 -3.38 11.45
N ASP A 233 -12.54 -2.98 10.26
CA ASP A 233 -11.14 -2.76 9.88
C ASP A 233 -10.90 -1.25 9.78
N LEU A 234 -9.92 -0.75 10.53
CA LEU A 234 -9.53 0.65 10.55
C LEU A 234 -8.28 0.84 9.67
N ARG A 235 -8.40 1.67 8.63
CA ARG A 235 -7.27 2.15 7.82
C ARG A 235 -6.83 3.51 8.34
N VAL A 236 -5.58 3.62 8.76
CA VAL A 236 -4.90 4.92 8.96
C VAL A 236 -3.88 5.11 7.86
N ASN A 237 -3.97 6.22 7.14
CA ASN A 237 -3.08 6.60 6.05
C ASN A 237 -2.19 7.74 6.50
N ILE A 238 -0.87 7.57 6.32
CA ILE A 238 0.13 8.58 6.61
C ILE A 238 0.88 8.90 5.33
N ALA A 239 0.93 10.18 4.98
CA ALA A 239 1.75 10.70 3.90
C ALA A 239 2.53 11.90 4.44
N GLY A 240 3.68 11.59 5.02
CA GLY A 240 4.49 12.55 5.76
C GLY A 240 3.76 13.09 6.98
N ASN A 241 3.61 14.42 7.04
CA ASN A 241 2.92 15.09 8.14
C ASN A 241 1.38 15.14 7.99
N VAL A 242 0.81 14.46 6.98
CA VAL A 242 -0.65 14.42 6.77
C VAL A 242 -1.19 13.05 7.12
N ILE A 243 -2.20 13.02 7.99
CA ILE A 243 -2.87 11.82 8.48
C ILE A 243 -4.33 11.86 8.06
N THR A 244 -4.78 10.77 7.44
CA THR A 244 -6.20 10.54 7.11
C THR A 244 -6.54 9.08 7.43
N GLY A 245 -7.79 8.68 7.26
CA GLY A 245 -8.18 7.30 7.51
C GLY A 245 -9.68 7.12 7.57
N TYR A 246 -10.08 5.86 7.62
CA TYR A 246 -11.48 5.49 7.59
C TYR A 246 -11.68 4.07 8.13
N PHE A 247 -12.90 3.79 8.55
CA PHE A 247 -13.32 2.44 8.93
C PHE A 247 -13.93 1.73 7.72
N ARG A 248 -13.73 0.42 7.63
CA ARG A 248 -14.35 -0.47 6.67
C ARG A 248 -15.22 -1.46 7.41
N LYS A 249 -16.46 -1.62 6.94
CA LYS A 249 -17.39 -2.63 7.45
C LYS A 249 -17.38 -3.87 6.58
N PRO A 250 -17.54 -5.07 7.16
CA PRO A 250 -17.81 -6.27 6.39
C PRO A 250 -19.18 -6.18 5.70
N LYS A 251 -19.34 -6.95 4.62
CA LYS A 251 -20.63 -7.16 3.95
C LYS A 251 -21.33 -8.36 4.60
N HIS A 252 -22.52 -8.15 5.17
CA HIS A 252 -23.39 -9.24 5.69
C HIS A 252 -22.59 -10.27 6.55
N ASN A 253 -22.90 -11.56 6.43
CA ASN A 253 -22.24 -12.69 7.13
C ASN A 253 -20.77 -12.96 6.74
N ASP A 254 -20.05 -12.00 6.14
CA ASP A 254 -18.61 -12.11 5.85
C ASP A 254 -17.79 -11.56 7.03
N PHE A 255 -16.67 -12.20 7.38
CA PHE A 255 -15.77 -11.70 8.42
C PHE A 255 -14.76 -10.67 7.88
N ARG A 256 -14.70 -10.48 6.55
CA ARG A 256 -13.71 -9.64 5.87
C ARG A 256 -14.30 -8.27 5.56
N ALA A 257 -13.66 -7.23 6.06
CA ALA A 257 -14.08 -5.84 5.85
C ALA A 257 -13.42 -5.21 4.60
N SER A 258 -12.16 -5.53 4.32
CA SER A 258 -11.47 -5.02 3.13
C SER A 258 -12.11 -5.56 1.84
N GLY A 259 -12.31 -4.67 0.85
CA GLY A 259 -12.99 -5.00 -0.42
C GLY A 259 -14.52 -4.98 -0.37
N SER A 260 -15.13 -4.67 0.78
CA SER A 260 -16.59 -4.54 0.89
C SER A 260 -17.12 -3.33 0.11
N GLY A 261 -16.34 -2.24 0.03
CA GLY A 261 -16.79 -0.95 -0.49
C GLY A 261 -17.63 -0.14 0.51
N LEU A 262 -17.87 -0.66 1.72
CA LEU A 262 -18.60 0.03 2.78
C LEU A 262 -17.61 0.75 3.69
N VAL A 263 -17.44 2.05 3.45
CA VAL A 263 -16.46 2.91 4.14
C VAL A 263 -17.19 3.94 4.99
N ILE A 264 -16.71 4.13 6.23
CA ILE A 264 -17.15 5.17 7.15
C ILE A 264 -15.98 6.10 7.40
N LYS A 265 -16.19 7.39 7.11
CA LYS A 265 -15.19 8.44 7.29
C LYS A 265 -15.64 9.27 8.48
N GLU A 266 -15.00 9.05 9.61
CA GLU A 266 -15.24 9.68 10.91
C GLU A 266 -13.90 9.88 11.61
N ASP A 267 -13.89 10.54 12.77
CA ASP A 267 -12.65 10.79 13.50
C ASP A 267 -11.96 9.47 13.91
N LEU A 268 -10.64 9.51 13.91
CA LEU A 268 -9.78 8.34 14.13
C LEU A 268 -9.39 8.23 15.61
N PRO A 269 -9.34 7.04 16.21
CA PRO A 269 -8.85 6.86 17.58
C PRO A 269 -7.38 7.27 17.71
N ASP A 270 -7.04 7.99 18.78
CA ASP A 270 -5.68 8.51 19.00
C ASP A 270 -4.64 7.37 19.07
N GLU A 271 -4.94 6.29 19.80
CA GLU A 271 -4.09 5.09 19.89
C GLU A 271 -3.77 4.49 18.51
N ALA A 272 -4.76 4.45 17.61
CA ALA A 272 -4.57 3.95 16.26
C ALA A 272 -3.66 4.85 15.42
N ILE A 273 -3.78 6.18 15.57
CA ILE A 273 -2.86 7.14 14.93
C ILE A 273 -1.45 6.97 15.49
N GLU A 274 -1.28 6.77 16.80
CA GLU A 274 0.03 6.54 17.42
C GLU A 274 0.71 5.28 16.88
N ILE A 275 -0.02 4.16 16.80
CA ILE A 275 0.48 2.91 16.22
C ILE A 275 0.88 3.13 14.76
N ALA A 276 0.05 3.85 14.00
CA ALA A 276 0.35 4.13 12.60
C ALA A 276 1.59 5.03 12.44
N LEU A 277 1.75 6.07 13.26
CA LEU A 277 2.92 6.96 13.24
C LEU A 277 4.20 6.22 13.64
N LYS A 278 4.15 5.35 14.66
CA LYS A 278 5.28 4.48 15.03
C LYS A 278 5.65 3.53 13.89
N THR A 279 4.64 2.96 13.24
CA THR A 279 4.81 2.09 12.07
C THR A 279 5.43 2.85 10.90
N TYR A 280 4.94 4.05 10.59
CA TYR A 280 5.48 4.90 9.53
C TYR A 280 6.90 5.39 9.85
N SER A 281 7.22 5.67 11.11
CA SER A 281 8.59 6.04 11.49
C SER A 281 9.59 4.89 11.28
N ALA A 282 9.21 3.65 11.62
CA ALA A 282 10.04 2.46 11.43
C ALA A 282 10.21 2.03 9.97
N ILE A 283 9.18 2.20 9.14
CA ILE A 283 9.12 1.68 7.76
C ILE A 283 9.26 2.78 6.72
N GLY A 284 8.51 3.86 6.94
CA GLY A 284 7.97 4.73 5.91
C GLY A 284 8.96 5.73 5.36
N LYS A 285 8.96 5.82 4.03
CA LYS A 285 9.62 6.85 3.23
C LYS A 285 8.56 7.85 2.77
N ALA A 286 7.78 7.51 1.76
CA ALA A 286 6.82 8.45 1.16
C ALA A 286 5.39 8.43 1.75
N MET A 287 4.77 7.25 1.83
CA MET A 287 3.45 7.05 2.43
C MET A 287 3.30 5.64 2.98
N LEU A 288 2.35 5.44 3.89
CA LEU A 288 1.98 4.14 4.40
C LEU A 288 0.51 4.14 4.82
N GLY A 289 -0.24 3.15 4.35
CA GLY A 289 -1.52 2.79 4.94
C GLY A 289 -1.33 1.64 5.92
N VAL A 290 -1.90 1.76 7.11
CA VAL A 290 -1.84 0.77 8.19
C VAL A 290 -3.25 0.28 8.46
N ASP A 291 -3.48 -1.02 8.24
CA ASP A 291 -4.75 -1.68 8.48
C ASP A 291 -4.72 -2.32 9.86
N MET A 292 -5.70 -1.99 10.69
CA MET A 292 -5.80 -2.46 12.06
C MET A 292 -7.17 -3.03 12.36
N MET A 293 -7.23 -3.96 13.30
CA MET A 293 -8.47 -4.39 13.93
C MET A 293 -8.40 -4.16 15.43
N ARG A 294 -9.53 -3.78 16.00
CA ARG A 294 -9.71 -3.61 17.43
C ARG A 294 -10.22 -4.90 18.05
N ASP A 295 -9.56 -5.40 19.09
CA ASP A 295 -10.00 -6.59 19.81
C ASP A 295 -11.07 -6.27 20.88
N ARG A 296 -11.59 -7.32 21.54
CA ARG A 296 -12.59 -7.19 22.63
C ARG A 296 -12.09 -6.44 23.86
N GLU A 297 -10.77 -6.39 24.09
CA GLU A 297 -10.15 -5.61 25.17
C GLU A 297 -9.97 -4.14 24.79
N GLY A 298 -10.26 -3.80 23.53
CA GLY A 298 -10.17 -2.46 22.99
C GLY A 298 -8.82 -2.12 22.36
N LYS A 299 -7.88 -3.07 22.29
CA LYS A 299 -6.52 -2.86 21.75
C LYS A 299 -6.50 -2.97 20.23
N TYR A 300 -5.65 -2.19 19.59
CA TYR A 300 -5.45 -2.22 18.14
C TYR A 300 -4.29 -3.11 17.74
N TRP A 301 -4.53 -3.97 16.74
CA TRP A 301 -3.53 -4.85 16.17
C TRP A 301 -3.40 -4.61 14.66
N ILE A 302 -2.18 -4.43 14.19
CA ILE A 302 -1.87 -4.30 12.76
C ILE A 302 -2.13 -5.65 12.08
N ILE A 303 -2.94 -5.64 11.03
CA ILE A 303 -3.26 -6.83 10.23
C ILE A 303 -2.60 -6.80 8.84
N GLU A 304 -2.26 -5.61 8.34
CA GLU A 304 -1.61 -5.38 7.04
C GLU A 304 -1.05 -3.95 6.97
N ILE A 305 -0.03 -3.74 6.14
CA ILE A 305 0.45 -2.42 5.75
C ILE A 305 0.49 -2.33 4.23
N SER A 306 0.35 -1.12 3.68
CA SER A 306 0.39 -0.87 2.24
C SER A 306 1.22 0.38 1.96
N PRO A 307 2.41 0.26 1.32
CA PRO A 307 3.18 1.42 0.89
C PRO A 307 2.52 2.23 -0.24
N PHE A 308 1.47 1.67 -0.86
CA PHE A 308 0.66 2.33 -1.87
C PHE A 308 -0.81 2.28 -1.49
N ILE A 309 -1.45 3.46 -1.50
CA ILE A 309 -2.85 3.62 -1.16
C ILE A 309 -3.62 3.97 -2.43
N GLY A 310 -4.50 3.06 -2.86
CA GLY A 310 -5.47 3.35 -3.92
C GLY A 310 -6.68 4.10 -3.33
N VAL A 311 -7.08 5.20 -3.96
CA VAL A 311 -8.26 5.97 -3.55
C VAL A 311 -9.14 6.33 -4.73
N ILE A 312 -10.45 6.42 -4.47
CA ILE A 312 -11.46 6.87 -5.43
C ILE A 312 -11.67 8.39 -5.31
N THR A 313 -11.54 8.94 -4.09
CA THR A 313 -11.82 10.35 -3.77
C THR A 313 -10.66 10.95 -2.96
N PRO A 314 -10.40 12.27 -3.03
CA PRO A 314 -9.42 12.93 -2.16
C PRO A 314 -9.91 13.01 -0.70
N ILE A 315 -11.23 13.01 -0.49
CA ILE A 315 -11.81 12.97 0.85
C ILE A 315 -11.56 11.60 1.46
N GLN A 316 -10.70 11.52 2.47
CA GLN A 316 -10.36 10.26 3.14
C GLN A 316 -10.79 10.22 4.60
N LEU A 317 -11.06 11.37 5.22
CA LEU A 317 -11.43 11.51 6.63
C LEU A 317 -12.54 12.56 6.78
N LYS A 318 -13.36 12.44 7.82
CA LYS A 318 -14.23 13.53 8.29
C LYS A 318 -14.17 13.64 9.81
N VAL A 319 -14.18 14.85 10.32
CA VAL A 319 -14.27 15.14 11.77
C VAL A 319 -15.47 16.06 11.96
N ASN A 320 -16.37 15.71 12.88
CA ASN A 320 -17.64 16.43 13.07
C ASN A 320 -18.40 16.67 11.75
N ASN A 321 -18.42 15.65 10.88
CA ASN A 321 -19.01 15.66 9.53
C ASN A 321 -18.36 16.63 8.51
N VAL A 322 -17.26 17.31 8.87
CA VAL A 322 -16.46 18.15 7.96
C VAL A 322 -15.38 17.30 7.32
N ALA A 323 -15.28 17.30 5.98
CA ALA A 323 -14.22 16.61 5.25
C ALA A 323 -12.90 17.34 5.38
N GLY A 324 -11.83 16.61 5.70
CA GLY A 324 -10.52 17.22 5.90
C GLY A 324 -9.44 16.20 6.24
N SER A 325 -8.31 16.70 6.71
CA SER A 325 -7.13 15.91 7.07
C SER A 325 -6.54 16.42 8.37
N TYR A 326 -5.88 15.52 9.12
CA TYR A 326 -5.02 15.93 10.22
C TYR A 326 -3.63 16.29 9.70
N PHE A 327 -3.09 17.39 10.19
CA PHE A 327 -1.73 17.83 9.95
C PHE A 327 -0.95 17.75 11.24
N LEU A 328 0.15 17.02 11.20
CA LEU A 328 1.08 16.96 12.30
C LEU A 328 1.96 18.22 12.29
N SER A 329 1.87 18.98 13.37
CA SER A 329 2.65 20.19 13.61
C SER A 329 4.02 19.87 14.21
N GLU A 330 4.93 20.85 14.18
CA GLU A 330 6.29 20.70 14.73
C GLU A 330 6.30 20.57 16.28
N ASP A 331 5.23 20.96 16.97
CA ASP A 331 5.05 20.73 18.42
C ASP A 331 4.34 19.39 18.74
N GLY A 332 4.12 18.55 17.73
CA GLY A 332 3.57 17.20 17.88
C GLY A 332 2.05 17.15 18.07
N VAL A 333 1.32 18.22 17.72
CA VAL A 333 -0.14 18.30 17.78
C VAL A 333 -0.73 17.95 16.40
N LEU A 334 -1.90 17.30 16.39
CA LEU A 334 -2.66 17.03 15.18
C LEU A 334 -3.69 18.13 14.96
N ASP A 335 -3.39 19.04 14.04
CA ASP A 335 -4.31 20.10 13.64
C ASP A 335 -5.25 19.58 12.55
N PHE A 336 -6.55 19.54 12.82
CA PHE A 336 -7.53 19.26 11.77
C PHE A 336 -7.72 20.48 10.88
N ARG A 337 -7.66 20.27 9.56
CA ARG A 337 -7.97 21.30 8.56
C ARG A 337 -8.96 20.74 7.54
N ALA A 338 -9.90 21.57 7.09
CA ALA A 338 -10.90 21.22 6.09
C ALA A 338 -10.32 21.15 4.66
N GLU A 339 -9.17 20.48 4.52
CA GLU A 339 -8.37 20.36 3.31
C GLU A 339 -8.25 18.88 2.95
N ASN A 340 -8.46 18.55 1.68
CA ASN A 340 -8.44 17.17 1.18
C ASN A 340 -7.45 17.06 0.03
N TYR A 341 -6.69 15.97 0.00
CA TYR A 341 -5.61 15.78 -0.95
C TYR A 341 -5.66 14.38 -1.55
N TRP A 342 -5.09 14.25 -2.75
CA TRP A 342 -4.75 12.94 -3.27
C TRP A 342 -3.52 12.40 -2.51
N PRO A 343 -3.61 11.24 -1.84
CA PRO A 343 -2.48 10.66 -1.11
C PRO A 343 -1.25 10.44 -1.98
N GLN A 344 -1.45 10.16 -3.27
CA GLN A 344 -0.39 10.00 -4.27
C GLN A 344 0.45 11.28 -4.44
N GLU A 345 -0.18 12.46 -4.42
CA GLU A 345 0.54 13.73 -4.53
C GLU A 345 1.31 14.05 -3.25
N LEU A 346 0.71 13.77 -2.08
CA LEU A 346 1.39 13.90 -0.78
C LEU A 346 2.61 12.97 -0.69
N ALA A 347 2.48 11.73 -1.16
CA ALA A 347 3.58 10.77 -1.19
C ALA A 347 4.74 11.27 -2.06
N LEU A 348 4.46 11.86 -3.24
CA LEU A 348 5.50 12.47 -4.06
C LEU A 348 6.17 13.64 -3.37
N ARG A 349 5.41 14.57 -2.76
CA ARG A 349 6.00 15.69 -2.01
C ARG A 349 7.02 15.18 -0.98
N VAL A 350 6.61 14.21 -0.16
CA VAL A 350 7.49 13.61 0.87
C VAL A 350 8.72 12.96 0.23
N PHE A 351 8.54 12.20 -0.85
CA PHE A 351 9.66 11.60 -1.56
C PHE A 351 10.66 12.65 -2.07
N PHE A 352 10.18 13.72 -2.72
CA PHE A 352 11.05 14.79 -3.23
C PHE A 352 11.79 15.50 -2.08
N GLU A 353 11.09 15.83 -0.99
CA GLU A 353 11.70 16.45 0.20
C GLU A 353 12.79 15.57 0.82
N GLN A 354 12.54 14.27 0.97
CA GLN A 354 13.49 13.30 1.54
C GLN A 354 14.65 12.92 0.60
N THR A 355 14.52 13.18 -0.70
CA THR A 355 15.47 12.72 -1.71
C THR A 355 16.34 13.85 -2.27
N TYR A 356 15.86 15.08 -2.21
CA TYR A 356 16.53 16.24 -2.81
C TYR A 356 16.72 17.42 -1.87
N LEU A 357 15.87 17.58 -0.84
CA LEU A 357 15.91 18.78 0.02
C LEU A 357 16.47 18.52 1.42
N SER A 358 16.40 17.28 1.90
CA SER A 358 16.90 16.88 3.22
C SER A 358 17.17 15.36 3.24
N SER A 359 17.96 14.88 4.21
CA SER A 359 18.04 13.44 4.48
C SER A 359 16.72 12.92 5.09
N VAL A 360 16.48 11.61 4.99
CA VAL A 360 15.28 10.97 5.59
C VAL A 360 15.26 11.19 7.11
N GLU A 361 16.43 11.13 7.76
CA GLU A 361 16.59 11.31 9.20
C GLU A 361 16.25 12.75 9.62
N GLU A 362 16.78 13.75 8.92
CA GLU A 362 16.48 15.16 9.18
C GLU A 362 14.99 15.45 8.94
N TRP A 363 14.45 14.92 7.85
CA TRP A 363 13.05 15.08 7.49
C TRP A 363 12.14 14.49 8.58
N LYS A 364 12.42 13.28 9.07
CA LYS A 364 11.66 12.63 10.16
C LYS A 364 11.78 13.40 11.47
N LYS A 365 12.98 13.87 11.81
CA LYS A 365 13.23 14.66 13.03
C LYS A 365 12.37 15.93 13.07
N LYS A 366 12.14 16.55 11.91
CA LYS A 366 11.29 17.74 11.77
C LYS A 366 9.80 17.40 11.76
N HIS A 367 9.39 16.37 11.02
CA HIS A 367 7.99 16.17 10.67
C HIS A 367 7.25 15.07 11.43
N ILE A 368 7.95 14.11 12.04
CA ILE A 368 7.35 12.90 12.66
C ILE A 368 7.74 12.75 14.12
N ASP A 369 9.03 12.88 14.43
CA ASP A 369 9.57 12.71 15.78
C ASP A 369 8.89 13.54 16.87
N PRO A 370 8.47 14.81 16.64
CA PRO A 370 7.84 15.61 17.68
C PRO A 370 6.59 14.94 18.28
N ALA A 371 5.78 14.29 17.44
CA ALA A 371 4.60 13.55 17.89
C ALA A 371 4.97 12.34 18.76
N LEU A 372 5.98 11.59 18.32
CA LEU A 372 6.41 10.37 18.99
C LEU A 372 7.07 10.64 20.35
N ARG A 373 7.75 11.78 20.50
CA ARG A 373 8.39 12.19 21.76
C ARG A 373 7.42 12.72 22.80
N ARG A 374 6.29 13.28 22.37
CA ARG A 374 5.26 13.86 23.26
C ARG A 374 4.60 12.82 24.17
N GLY A 375 4.60 11.55 23.76
CA GLY A 375 4.09 10.41 24.54
C GLY A 375 2.57 10.20 24.46
N SER A 376 1.79 11.28 24.31
CA SER A 376 0.36 11.23 24.02
C SER A 376 -0.01 12.19 22.90
N LEU A 377 -0.76 11.71 21.90
CA LEU A 377 -1.30 12.59 20.87
C LEU A 377 -2.29 13.60 21.43
N THR A 378 -2.30 14.79 20.84
CA THR A 378 -3.30 15.82 21.13
C THR A 378 -3.85 16.30 19.80
N LYS A 379 -5.17 16.37 19.67
CA LYS A 379 -5.84 16.91 18.50
C LYS A 379 -6.33 18.32 18.77
N ARG A 380 -6.14 19.20 17.79
CA ARG A 380 -6.77 20.52 17.74
C ARG A 380 -7.74 20.53 16.57
N ILE A 381 -9.02 20.60 16.90
CA ILE A 381 -10.09 20.75 15.92
C ILE A 381 -10.49 22.23 15.99
N GLY A 382 -10.09 23.00 14.98
CA GLY A 382 -10.55 24.39 14.88
C GLY A 382 -12.09 24.42 14.82
N ASN A 383 -12.71 25.40 15.48
CA ASN A 383 -14.13 25.67 15.25
C ASN A 383 -14.25 26.17 13.80
N SER A 384 -14.74 25.31 12.92
CA SER A 384 -15.04 25.61 11.52
C SER A 384 -16.12 26.67 11.39
#